data_AF-D9WWY4-F1
#
_entry.id   AF-D9WWY4-F1
#
_cell.length_a   1.000
_cell.length_b   1.000
_cell.length_c   1.000
_cell.angle_alpha   90.00
_cell.angle_beta   90.00
_cell.angle_gamma   90.00
#
_symmetry.space_group_name_H-M   'P 1'
#
loop_
_entity.id
_entity.type
_entity.pdbx_description
1 polymer ?
#
loop_
_entity_poly.entity_id
_entity_poly.type
_entity_poly.pdbx_seq_one_letter_code
_entity_poly.pdbx_strand_id
1 'polypeptide(L)'
;MPVDPAGHTPPPVPPGPDDAADIIHIGARRARTTAPPEHQEPTVGANGQPDPTPEQKLAEIIQGMFLEEHRTLTDPATAEAYDITLRAMLLMVDGATARAGLSEEHHQLLRSLMQQARQVPGIL
;
A
#
# COMPACT_ATOMS: atom_id res chain seq x y z
N MET A 1 8.05 -27.43 59.82
CA MET A 1 7.23 -26.64 58.88
C MET A 1 7.82 -26.85 57.48
N PRO A 2 7.02 -27.33 56.52
CA PRO A 2 7.42 -27.75 55.17
C PRO A 2 7.49 -26.57 54.20
N VAL A 3 8.19 -26.71 53.06
CA VAL A 3 7.64 -26.63 51.68
C VAL A 3 8.74 -26.87 50.64
N ASP A 4 8.42 -27.70 49.65
CA ASP A 4 9.17 -28.14 48.49
C ASP A 4 9.88 -27.04 47.67
N PRO A 5 11.03 -27.32 47.03
CA PRO A 5 11.51 -26.50 45.93
C PRO A 5 10.60 -26.71 44.71
N ALA A 6 9.72 -25.74 44.50
CA ALA A 6 9.23 -25.26 43.21
C ALA A 6 9.11 -26.33 42.10
N GLY A 7 8.00 -27.06 42.12
CA GLY A 7 7.47 -27.65 40.89
C GLY A 7 7.04 -26.54 39.94
N HIS A 8 7.82 -26.25 38.91
CA HIS A 8 7.38 -25.54 37.70
C HIS A 8 7.85 -26.38 36.51
N THR A 9 7.03 -27.33 36.10
CA THR A 9 7.17 -27.99 34.80
C THR A 9 6.95 -26.94 33.70
N PRO A 10 7.78 -26.89 32.64
CA PRO A 10 7.52 -26.02 31.50
C PRO A 10 6.17 -26.40 30.86
N PRO A 11 5.43 -25.43 30.30
CA PRO A 11 4.19 -25.74 29.58
C PRO A 11 4.48 -26.63 28.36
N PRO A 12 3.60 -27.58 28.00
CA PRO A 12 3.73 -28.32 26.76
C PRO A 12 3.61 -27.37 25.57
N VAL A 13 4.62 -27.40 24.70
CA VAL A 13 4.62 -26.71 23.40
C VAL A 13 3.55 -27.38 22.53
N PRO A 14 2.61 -26.63 21.92
CA PRO A 14 1.68 -27.22 20.95
C PRO A 14 2.46 -27.75 19.74
N PRO A 15 2.14 -28.95 19.21
CA PRO A 15 2.71 -29.40 17.95
C PRO A 15 2.32 -28.40 16.87
N GLY A 16 3.32 -27.80 16.22
CA GLY A 16 3.10 -26.93 15.08
C GLY A 16 2.37 -27.70 13.98
N PRO A 17 1.47 -27.07 13.23
CA PRO A 17 0.99 -27.65 11.99
C PRO A 17 2.18 -27.78 11.03
N ASP A 18 2.58 -29.04 10.85
CA ASP A 18 3.28 -29.56 9.68
C ASP A 18 2.39 -29.29 8.45
N ASP A 19 2.43 -28.05 7.96
CA ASP A 19 1.75 -27.67 6.73
C ASP A 19 2.79 -27.49 5.63
N ALA A 20 3.00 -28.63 4.96
CA ALA A 20 3.41 -28.77 3.57
C ALA A 20 3.88 -27.46 2.92
N ALA A 21 5.20 -27.27 2.94
CA ALA A 21 5.84 -26.50 1.89
C ALA A 21 5.46 -27.17 0.55
N ASP A 22 4.46 -26.61 -0.13
CA ASP A 22 4.11 -26.96 -1.50
C ASP A 22 5.23 -26.43 -2.42
N ILE A 23 6.33 -27.19 -2.42
CA ILE A 23 7.50 -26.94 -3.24
C ILE A 23 7.12 -27.39 -4.64
N ILE A 24 6.82 -26.42 -5.51
CA ILE A 24 6.70 -26.64 -6.94
C ILE A 24 7.97 -27.38 -7.41
N HIS A 25 7.82 -28.65 -7.76
CA HIS A 25 8.86 -29.43 -8.39
C HIS A 25 9.07 -28.89 -9.82
N ILE A 26 10.04 -27.97 -9.95
CA ILE A 26 10.57 -27.57 -11.27
C ILE A 26 11.31 -28.77 -11.84
N GLY A 27 10.56 -29.63 -12.53
CA GLY A 27 11.06 -30.76 -13.26
C GLY A 27 12.09 -30.30 -14.28
N ALA A 28 13.32 -30.71 -14.04
CA ALA A 28 14.41 -30.62 -15.00
C ALA A 28 14.04 -31.40 -16.27
N ARG A 29 13.56 -30.70 -17.30
CA ARG A 29 13.68 -31.16 -18.69
C ARG A 29 14.72 -30.31 -19.41
N ARG A 30 15.93 -30.84 -19.44
CA ARG A 30 16.88 -30.55 -20.51
C ARG A 30 16.26 -31.00 -21.83
N ALA A 31 15.90 -30.04 -22.68
CA ALA A 31 15.96 -30.20 -24.12
C ALA A 31 16.66 -28.95 -24.68
N ARG A 32 17.96 -29.12 -24.91
CA ARG A 32 18.86 -28.13 -25.48
C ARG A 32 18.55 -28.04 -26.98
N THR A 33 17.67 -27.11 -27.35
CA THR A 33 17.48 -26.69 -28.74
C THR A 33 17.86 -25.23 -28.84
N THR A 34 19.01 -24.99 -29.44
CA THR A 34 19.52 -23.68 -29.86
C THR A 34 18.57 -23.03 -30.86
N ALA A 35 17.85 -22.00 -30.41
CA ALA A 35 17.24 -20.97 -31.24
C ALA A 35 17.27 -19.66 -30.44
N PRO A 36 17.68 -18.52 -31.02
CA PRO A 36 17.71 -17.24 -30.32
C PRO A 36 16.29 -16.64 -30.26
N PRO A 37 15.77 -16.24 -29.09
CA PRO A 37 14.69 -15.27 -29.03
C PRO A 37 15.33 -13.91 -28.71
N GLU A 38 15.32 -12.95 -29.64
CA GLU A 38 14.15 -12.12 -30.00
C GLU A 38 13.53 -11.50 -28.73
N HIS A 39 13.39 -10.18 -28.79
CA HIS A 39 13.02 -9.26 -27.73
C HIS A 39 12.12 -9.84 -26.63
N GLN A 40 12.49 -9.57 -25.37
CA GLN A 40 11.57 -9.66 -24.24
C GLN A 40 10.43 -8.67 -24.49
N GLU A 41 9.35 -9.17 -25.09
CA GLU A 41 8.06 -8.48 -25.11
C GLU A 41 7.64 -8.24 -23.65
N PRO A 42 7.23 -7.01 -23.30
CA PRO A 42 6.61 -6.79 -22.01
C PRO A 42 5.38 -7.69 -21.94
N THR A 43 5.27 -8.48 -20.88
CA THR A 43 4.07 -9.26 -20.55
C THR A 43 2.91 -8.29 -20.38
N VAL A 44 2.23 -8.01 -21.47
CA VAL A 44 0.93 -7.36 -21.53
C VAL A 44 -0.02 -8.29 -20.78
N GLY A 45 -0.42 -7.89 -19.57
CA GLY A 45 -1.51 -8.54 -18.83
C GLY A 45 -2.71 -8.73 -19.75
N ALA A 46 -3.50 -9.77 -19.52
CA ALA A 46 -4.48 -10.36 -20.43
C ALA A 46 -5.62 -9.45 -20.98
N ASN A 47 -5.50 -8.13 -20.90
CA ASN A 47 -6.38 -7.13 -21.51
C ASN A 47 -5.67 -5.93 -22.13
N GLY A 48 -4.37 -5.97 -22.46
CA GLY A 48 -3.74 -4.87 -23.21
C GLY A 48 -3.53 -3.58 -22.42
N GLN A 49 -4.09 -3.50 -21.21
CA GLN A 49 -4.13 -2.28 -20.42
C GLN A 49 -2.94 -2.30 -19.44
N PRO A 50 -2.09 -1.25 -19.46
CA PRO A 50 -1.04 -1.13 -18.47
C PRO A 50 -1.65 -1.12 -17.06
N ASP A 51 -0.97 -1.75 -16.11
CA ASP A 51 -1.37 -1.71 -14.71
C ASP A 51 -1.52 -0.25 -14.24
N PRO A 52 -2.58 0.09 -13.47
CA PRO A 52 -2.79 1.45 -13.04
C PRO A 52 -1.64 1.91 -12.14
N THR A 53 -1.22 3.16 -12.33
CA THR A 53 -0.15 3.74 -11.52
C THR A 53 -0.58 3.84 -10.06
N PRO A 54 0.34 3.91 -9.08
CA PRO A 54 0.00 4.10 -7.68
C PRO A 54 -0.92 5.31 -7.45
N GLU A 55 -0.73 6.40 -8.20
CA GLU A 55 -1.53 7.62 -8.13
C GLU A 55 -2.96 7.39 -8.67
N GLN A 56 -3.11 6.61 -9.74
CA GLN A 56 -4.43 6.23 -10.28
C GLN A 56 -5.19 5.35 -9.29
N LYS A 57 -4.51 4.37 -8.66
CA LYS A 57 -5.11 3.54 -7.60
C LYS A 57 -5.57 4.39 -6.41
N LEU A 58 -4.75 5.37 -5.99
CA LEU A 58 -5.13 6.31 -4.94
C LEU A 58 -6.35 7.14 -5.37
N ALA A 59 -6.37 7.63 -6.61
CA ALA A 59 -7.48 8.40 -7.14
C ALA A 59 -8.79 7.60 -7.14
N GLU A 60 -8.75 6.34 -7.57
CA GLU A 60 -9.88 5.42 -7.53
C GLU A 60 -10.40 5.18 -6.11
N ILE A 61 -9.51 4.97 -5.14
CA ILE A 61 -9.88 4.77 -3.73
C ILE A 61 -10.59 6.02 -3.18
N ILE A 62 -10.01 7.21 -3.41
CA ILE A 62 -10.61 8.46 -2.91
C ILE A 62 -11.94 8.73 -3.62
N GLN A 63 -12.01 8.56 -4.93
CA GLN A 63 -13.27 8.66 -5.67
C GLN A 63 -14.33 7.70 -5.12
N GLY A 64 -13.94 6.46 -4.79
CA GLY A 64 -14.81 5.49 -4.14
C GLY A 64 -15.43 6.02 -2.84
N MET A 65 -14.62 6.61 -1.95
CA MET A 65 -15.11 7.22 -0.71
C MET A 65 -16.10 8.36 -0.96
N PHE A 66 -15.89 9.19 -1.99
CA PHE A 66 -16.83 10.26 -2.33
C PHE A 66 -18.14 9.71 -2.90
N LEU A 67 -18.08 8.63 -3.69
CA LEU A 67 -19.26 7.98 -4.26
C LEU A 67 -20.15 7.34 -3.19
N GLU A 68 -19.58 6.83 -2.09
CA GLU A 68 -20.33 6.34 -0.92
C GLU A 68 -21.23 7.43 -0.31
N GLU A 69 -20.79 8.69 -0.37
CA GLU A 69 -21.51 9.87 0.11
C GLU A 69 -22.35 10.57 -0.99
N HIS A 70 -22.58 9.89 -2.12
CA HIS A 70 -23.29 10.42 -3.29
C HIS A 70 -22.66 11.71 -3.87
N ARG A 71 -21.35 11.85 -3.74
CA ARG A 71 -20.54 12.93 -4.32
C ARG A 71 -19.55 12.36 -5.33
N THR A 72 -18.90 13.23 -6.09
CA THR A 72 -17.85 12.83 -7.04
C THR A 72 -16.78 13.89 -7.12
N LEU A 73 -15.50 13.51 -7.18
CA LEU A 73 -14.41 14.46 -7.37
C LEU A 73 -14.36 15.03 -8.79
N THR A 74 -15.11 14.49 -9.73
CA THR A 74 -15.29 15.07 -11.07
C THR A 74 -16.26 16.26 -11.07
N ASP A 75 -17.04 16.46 -10.00
CA ASP A 75 -17.88 17.64 -9.81
C ASP A 75 -16.99 18.82 -9.34
N PRO A 76 -16.98 19.97 -10.05
CA PRO A 76 -16.08 21.08 -9.73
C PRO A 76 -16.22 21.61 -8.31
N ALA A 77 -17.44 21.68 -7.76
CA ALA A 77 -17.67 22.17 -6.41
C ALA A 77 -17.12 21.21 -5.35
N THR A 78 -17.29 19.90 -5.58
CA THR A 78 -16.74 18.85 -4.72
C THR A 78 -15.21 18.81 -4.79
N ALA A 79 -14.62 18.95 -5.98
CA ALA A 79 -13.18 19.03 -6.17
C ALA A 79 -12.56 20.25 -5.45
N GLU A 80 -13.23 21.40 -5.52
CA GLU A 80 -12.81 22.61 -4.81
C GLU A 80 -12.86 22.42 -3.29
N ALA A 81 -13.95 21.84 -2.76
CA ALA A 81 -14.07 21.56 -1.34
C ALA A 81 -13.00 20.58 -0.84
N TYR A 82 -12.68 19.54 -1.63
CA TYR A 82 -11.60 18.61 -1.36
C TYR A 82 -10.23 19.32 -1.30
N ASP A 83 -9.93 20.17 -2.29
CA ASP A 83 -8.67 20.91 -2.34
C ASP A 83 -8.52 21.89 -1.16
N ILE A 84 -9.59 22.62 -0.80
CA ILE A 84 -9.61 23.50 0.38
C ILE A 84 -9.30 22.70 1.65
N THR A 85 -9.93 21.53 1.80
CA THR A 85 -9.74 20.68 2.98
C THR A 85 -8.30 20.19 3.09
N LEU A 86 -7.69 19.75 1.99
CA LEU A 86 -6.28 19.34 1.98
C LEU A 86 -5.32 20.51 2.24
N ARG A 87 -5.61 21.72 1.76
CA ARG A 87 -4.83 22.92 2.12
C ARG A 87 -4.90 23.19 3.63
N ALA A 88 -6.07 23.08 4.24
CA ALA A 88 -6.23 23.25 5.68
C ALA A 88 -5.44 22.19 6.46
N MET A 89 -5.48 20.92 6.02
CA MET A 89 -4.67 19.85 6.61
C MET A 89 -3.16 20.09 6.50
N LEU A 90 -2.68 20.55 5.34
CA LEU A 90 -1.28 20.92 5.15
C LEU A 90 -0.84 22.03 6.12
N LEU A 91 -1.68 23.05 6.31
CA LEU A 91 -1.40 24.12 7.29
C LEU A 91 -1.34 23.59 8.73
N MET A 92 -2.21 22.63 9.08
CA MET A 92 -2.17 21.98 10.39
C MET A 92 -0.89 21.17 10.58
N VAL A 93 -0.44 20.43 9.57
CA VAL A 93 0.83 19.68 9.59
C VAL A 93 2.02 20.63 9.73
N ASP A 94 2.05 21.72 8.96
CA ASP A 94 3.09 22.75 9.07
C ASP A 94 3.12 23.39 10.47
N GLY A 95 1.95 23.66 11.05
CA GLY A 95 1.81 24.17 12.42
C GLY A 95 2.23 23.15 13.48
N ALA A 96 1.97 21.86 13.25
CA ALA A 96 2.38 20.78 14.15
C ALA A 96 3.91 20.61 14.17
N THR A 97 4.60 20.73 13.05
CA THR A 97 6.07 20.73 13.02
C THR A 97 6.64 21.86 13.86
N ALA A 98 6.04 23.05 13.79
CA ALA A 98 6.49 24.22 14.55
C ALA A 98 6.25 24.11 16.07
N ARG A 99 5.34 23.24 16.54
CA ARG A 99 4.93 23.16 17.96
C ARG A 99 5.12 21.82 18.65
N ALA A 100 5.04 20.71 17.91
CA ALA A 100 4.89 19.35 18.45
C ALA A 100 6.10 18.44 18.20
N GLY A 101 7.18 18.95 17.61
CA GLY A 101 8.44 18.22 17.48
C GLY A 101 8.42 17.10 16.43
N LEU A 102 7.59 17.26 15.38
CA LEU A 102 7.66 16.40 14.20
C LEU A 102 9.07 16.52 13.59
N SER A 103 9.74 15.39 13.35
CA SER A 103 11.04 15.45 12.67
C SER A 103 10.85 15.97 11.24
N GLU A 104 11.85 16.67 10.73
CA GLU A 104 11.84 17.24 9.38
C GLU A 104 11.54 16.19 8.31
N GLU A 105 12.09 14.98 8.46
CA GLU A 105 11.84 13.86 7.55
C GLU A 105 10.36 13.43 7.52
N HIS A 106 9.72 13.32 8.69
CA HIS A 106 8.30 12.98 8.77
C HIS A 106 7.42 14.12 8.23
N HIS A 107 7.81 15.38 8.47
CA HIS A 107 7.11 16.53 7.92
C HIS A 107 7.15 16.53 6.39
N GLN A 108 8.33 16.34 5.81
CA GLN A 108 8.51 16.27 4.36
C GLN A 108 7.74 15.10 3.74
N LEU A 109 7.75 13.93 4.39
CA LEU A 109 6.99 12.77 3.95
C LEU A 109 5.48 13.06 3.94
N LEU A 110 4.90 13.54 5.06
CA LEU A 110 3.47 13.86 5.13
C LEU A 110 3.09 14.94 4.11
N ARG A 111 3.92 15.96 3.96
CA ARG A 111 3.69 17.04 3.00
C ARG A 111 3.67 16.52 1.57
N SER A 112 4.61 15.64 1.20
CA SER A 112 4.65 15.00 -0.12
C SER A 112 3.41 14.14 -0.38
N LEU A 113 3.01 13.31 0.59
CA LEU A 113 1.80 12.47 0.47
C LEU A 113 0.54 13.31 0.29
N MET A 114 0.38 14.39 1.07
CA MET A 114 -0.76 15.30 0.94
C MET A 114 -0.73 16.07 -0.39
N GLN A 115 0.44 16.45 -0.89
CA GLN A 115 0.57 17.08 -2.21
C GLN A 115 0.18 16.12 -3.35
N GLN A 116 0.55 14.85 -3.25
CA GLN A 116 0.12 13.82 -4.20
C GLN A 116 -1.40 13.63 -4.15
N ALA A 117 -1.98 13.54 -2.95
CA ALA A 117 -3.43 13.42 -2.78
C ALA A 117 -4.19 14.61 -3.38
N ARG A 118 -3.63 15.84 -3.35
CA ARG A 118 -4.25 17.02 -3.96
C ARG A 118 -4.38 16.93 -5.48
N GLN A 119 -3.55 16.14 -6.15
CA GLN A 119 -3.60 16.00 -7.60
C GLN A 119 -4.72 15.06 -8.07
N VAL A 120 -5.33 14.29 -7.16
CA VAL A 120 -6.30 13.24 -7.49
C VAL A 120 -7.42 13.71 -8.42
N PRO A 121 -8.12 14.84 -8.18
CA PRO A 121 -9.17 15.31 -9.10
C PRO A 121 -8.69 15.58 -10.53
N GLY A 122 -7.40 15.87 -10.75
CA GLY A 122 -6.83 16.09 -12.08
C GLY A 122 -6.38 14.81 -12.80
N ILE A 123 -6.42 13.66 -12.12
CA ILE A 123 -6.01 12.35 -12.64
C ILE A 123 -7.24 11.47 -12.94
N LEU A 124 -8.41 11.84 -12.42
CA LEU A 124 -9.73 11.23 -12.69
C LEU A 124 -10.30 11.70 -14.03
#